data_AF-A0A7V5URC7-F1
#
_entry.id   AF-A0A7V5URC7-F1
#
_cell.length_a   1.000
_cell.length_b   1.000
_cell.length_c   1.000
_cell.angle_alpha   90.00
_cell.angle_beta   90.00
_cell.angle_gamma   90.00
#
_symmetry.space_group_name_H-M   'P 1'
#
loop_
_entity.id
_entity.type
_entity.pdbx_description
1 polymer ?
#
loop_
_entity_poly.entity_id
_entity_poly.type
_entity_poly.pdbx_seq_one_letter_code
_entity_poly.pdbx_strand_id
1 'polypeptide(L)'
;MNWKTDLQLRDIGGAQRLEATCRLCGYTHYIDIQTLLRQPELQFVYIDELERMSVCRARGCGGQMRLALVFAGETEGFLGGLA
;
A
#
# COMPACT_ATOMS: atom_id res chain seq x y z
N MET A 1 -6.66 -12.13 -13.06
CA MET A 1 -6.07 -10.85 -13.49
C MET A 1 -6.06 -9.92 -12.29
N ASN A 2 -4.88 -9.69 -11.70
CA ASN A 2 -4.70 -8.83 -10.53
C ASN A 2 -4.04 -7.55 -11.02
N TRP A 3 -4.73 -6.43 -10.96
CA TRP A 3 -4.21 -5.14 -11.42
C TRP A 3 -2.89 -4.77 -10.72
N LYS A 4 -2.66 -5.27 -9.50
CA LYS A 4 -1.42 -5.05 -8.73
C LYS A 4 -0.16 -5.66 -9.34
N THR A 5 -0.29 -6.73 -10.12
CA THR A 5 0.84 -7.38 -10.81
C THR A 5 1.14 -6.75 -12.17
N ASP A 6 0.23 -5.93 -12.69
CA ASP A 6 0.36 -5.28 -14.00
C ASP A 6 0.77 -3.80 -13.85
N LEU A 7 0.33 -3.16 -12.76
CA LEU A 7 0.62 -1.77 -12.44
C LEU A 7 1.94 -1.60 -11.69
N GLN A 8 2.80 -0.74 -12.24
CA GLN A 8 4.00 -0.24 -11.58
C GLN A 8 3.69 1.03 -10.78
N LEU A 9 4.53 1.33 -9.79
CA LEU A 9 4.43 2.58 -9.02
C LEU A 9 4.40 3.84 -9.89
N ARG A 10 5.14 3.86 -11.01
CA ARG A 10 5.13 4.98 -11.98
C ARG A 10 3.80 5.17 -12.72
N ASP A 11 3.02 4.11 -12.87
CA ASP A 11 1.76 4.13 -13.61
C ASP A 11 0.64 4.69 -12.73
N ILE A 12 0.78 4.48 -11.42
CA ILE A 12 -0.05 5.13 -10.41
C ILE A 12 0.36 6.59 -10.32
N GLY A 13 -0.47 7.45 -10.91
CA GLY A 13 -0.28 8.90 -10.89
C GLY A 13 0.00 9.37 -9.46
N GLY A 14 1.10 10.09 -9.26
CA GLY A 14 1.62 10.32 -7.92
C GLY A 14 0.72 11.15 -6.99
N ALA A 15 -0.44 11.64 -7.42
CA ALA A 15 -1.42 12.24 -6.51
C ALA A 15 -2.14 11.21 -5.62
N GLN A 16 -1.93 9.91 -5.89
CA GLN A 16 -2.60 8.80 -5.20
C GLN A 16 -1.78 8.34 -3.97
N ARG A 17 -2.46 7.71 -3.01
CA ARG A 17 -1.84 7.16 -1.80
C ARG A 17 -2.11 5.66 -1.74
N LEU A 18 -1.18 4.91 -1.18
CA LEU A 18 -1.39 3.51 -0.84
C LEU A 18 -1.71 3.39 0.64
N GLU A 19 -2.76 2.66 0.97
CA GLU A 19 -3.03 2.21 2.32
C GLU A 19 -2.41 0.83 2.53
N ALA A 20 -1.59 0.70 3.57
CA ALA A 20 -0.89 -0.52 3.92
C ALA A 20 -1.39 -1.03 5.27
N THR A 21 -2.15 -2.13 5.23
CA THR A 21 -2.84 -2.72 6.37
C THR A 21 -2.26 -4.11 6.69
N CYS A 22 -1.76 -4.30 7.91
CA CYS A 22 -1.23 -5.58 8.34
C CYS A 22 -2.34 -6.63 8.48
N ARG A 23 -2.16 -7.81 7.86
CA ARG A 23 -3.14 -8.91 7.97
C ARG A 23 -3.11 -9.64 9.31
N LEU A 24 -2.09 -9.44 10.14
CA LEU A 24 -1.95 -10.09 11.44
C LEU A 24 -2.47 -9.22 12.60
N CYS A 25 -2.02 -7.96 12.68
CA CYS A 25 -2.33 -7.08 13.80
C CYS A 25 -3.34 -5.96 13.46
N GLY A 26 -3.71 -5.81 12.18
CA GLY A 26 -4.60 -4.73 11.74
C GLY A 26 -3.96 -3.34 11.74
N TYR A 27 -2.64 -3.22 11.92
CA TYR A 27 -1.95 -1.94 11.84
C TYR A 27 -2.02 -1.38 10.42
N THR A 28 -2.66 -0.23 10.27
CA THR A 28 -2.83 0.47 8.99
C THR A 28 -2.02 1.75 8.97
N HIS A 29 -1.32 1.99 7.87
CA HIS A 29 -0.63 3.25 7.61
C HIS A 29 -0.69 3.63 6.14
N TYR A 30 -0.57 4.92 5.86
CA TYR A 30 -0.59 5.44 4.49
C TYR A 30 0.84 5.64 3.98
N ILE A 31 1.06 5.18 2.76
CA ILE A 31 2.30 5.35 2.01
C ILE A 31 2.00 6.30 0.86
N ASP A 32 2.76 7.38 0.80
CA ASP A 32 2.62 8.39 -0.22
C ASP A 32 3.42 8.00 -1.48
N ILE A 33 2.74 7.92 -2.62
CA ILE A 33 3.37 7.48 -3.87
C ILE A 33 4.40 8.48 -4.37
N GLN A 34 4.21 9.80 -4.18
CA GLN A 34 5.26 10.78 -4.53
C GLN A 34 6.55 10.48 -3.80
N THR A 35 6.45 10.09 -2.52
CA THR A 35 7.62 9.79 -1.70
C THR A 35 8.37 8.55 -2.23
N LEU A 36 7.63 7.53 -2.70
CA LEU A 36 8.23 6.36 -3.36
C LEU A 36 8.81 6.70 -4.73
N LEU A 37 8.13 7.53 -5.53
CA LEU A 37 8.60 7.98 -6.85
C LEU A 37 9.85 8.87 -6.77
N ARG A 38 10.11 9.52 -5.63
CA ARG A 38 11.38 10.22 -5.39
C ARG A 38 12.57 9.26 -5.31
N GLN A 39 12.34 7.97 -5.09
CA GLN A 39 13.37 6.95 -5.11
C GLN A 39 13.38 6.24 -6.47
N PRO A 40 14.41 6.48 -7.32
CA PRO A 40 14.43 5.93 -8.67
C PRO A 40 14.54 4.41 -8.71
N GLU A 41 14.93 3.78 -7.60
CA GLU A 41 14.99 2.33 -7.45
C GLU A 41 13.58 1.72 -7.27
N LEU A 42 12.65 2.47 -6.67
CA LEU A 42 11.30 1.98 -6.37
C LEU A 42 10.29 2.28 -7.48
N GLN A 43 10.57 3.24 -8.38
CA GLN A 43 9.63 3.65 -9.42
C GLN A 43 9.24 2.53 -10.41
N PHE A 44 10.11 1.53 -10.57
CA PHE A 44 9.89 0.37 -11.45
C PHE A 44 9.29 -0.84 -10.74
N VAL A 45 9.13 -0.76 -9.41
CA VAL A 45 8.60 -1.85 -8.60
C VAL A 45 7.10 -1.95 -8.82
N TYR A 46 6.62 -3.18 -8.99
CA TYR A 46 5.20 -3.51 -9.11
C TYR A 46 4.51 -3.42 -7.75
N ILE A 47 3.22 -3.10 -7.74
CA ILE A 47 2.46 -2.99 -6.49
C ILE A 47 2.36 -4.31 -5.74
N ASP A 48 2.30 -5.44 -6.44
CA ASP A 48 2.37 -6.78 -5.82
C ASP A 48 3.71 -7.01 -5.13
N GLU A 49 4.81 -6.59 -5.75
CA GLU A 49 6.16 -6.74 -5.20
C GLU A 49 6.37 -5.82 -4.00
N LEU A 50 5.87 -4.59 -4.08
CA LEU A 50 5.81 -3.67 -2.95
C LEU A 50 5.00 -4.28 -1.79
N GLU A 51 3.85 -4.91 -2.05
CA GLU A 51 3.03 -5.58 -1.02
C GLU A 51 3.80 -6.71 -0.35
N ARG A 52 4.54 -7.52 -1.12
CA ARG A 52 5.36 -8.62 -0.59
C ARG A 52 6.58 -8.15 0.20
N MET A 53 7.19 -7.05 -0.21
CA MET A 53 8.32 -6.43 0.51
C MET A 53 7.86 -5.68 1.76
N SER A 54 6.59 -5.27 1.81
CA SER A 54 6.00 -4.55 2.94
C SER A 54 5.67 -5.49 4.09
N VAL A 55 6.44 -5.36 5.17
CA VAL A 55 6.21 -6.09 6.43
C VAL A 55 5.73 -5.15 7.51
N CYS A 56 4.94 -5.68 8.44
CA CYS A 56 4.46 -4.92 9.57
C CYS A 56 5.61 -4.25 10.34
N ARG A 57 5.49 -2.95 10.62
CA ARG A 57 6.48 -2.20 11.42
C ARG A 57 6.04 -2.04 12.88
N ALA A 58 4.88 -2.57 13.24
CA ALA A 58 4.42 -2.59 14.63
C ALA A 58 5.34 -3.48 15.48
N ARG A 59 5.57 -3.08 16.74
CA ARG A 59 6.48 -3.80 17.66
C ARG A 59 6.08 -5.27 17.78
N GLY A 60 6.97 -6.17 17.34
CA GLY A 60 6.78 -7.62 17.42
C GLY A 60 5.87 -8.21 16.34
N CYS A 61 5.37 -7.41 15.39
CA CYS A 61 4.60 -7.92 14.27
C CYS A 61 5.49 -7.99 13.02
N GLY A 62 5.60 -9.17 12.41
CA GLY A 62 6.29 -9.40 11.13
C GLY A 62 5.34 -9.82 10.01
N GLY A 63 4.05 -9.52 10.17
CA GLY A 63 3.02 -9.95 9.24
C GLY A 63 3.12 -9.27 7.89
N GLN A 64 2.72 -9.99 6.84
CA GLN A 64 2.54 -9.39 5.52
C GLN A 64 1.50 -8.28 5.61
N MET A 65 1.84 -7.15 4.99
CA MET A 65 0.91 -6.06 4.79
C MET A 65 0.12 -6.30 3.51
N ARG A 66 -1.11 -5.79 3.47
CA ARG A 66 -1.93 -5.68 2.27
C ARG A 66 -1.90 -4.24 1.83
N LEU A 67 -1.58 -4.01 0.56
CA LEU A 67 -1.65 -2.70 -0.06
C LEU A 67 -3.00 -2.55 -0.77
N ALA A 68 -3.64 -1.42 -0.53
CA ALA A 68 -4.83 -0.94 -1.21
C ALA A 68 -4.55 0.45 -1.75
N LEU A 69 -5.03 0.74 -2.95
CA LEU A 69 -4.84 2.04 -3.57
C LEU A 69 -6.02 2.94 -3.22
N VAL A 70 -5.71 4.10 -2.66
CA VAL A 70 -6.68 5.08 -2.18
C VAL A 70 -6.77 6.20 -3.21
N PHE A 71 -7.88 6.26 -3.92
CA PHE A 71 -8.20 7.39 -4.80
C PHE A 71 -8.72 8.55 -3.95
N ALA A 72 -8.11 9.72 -4.09
CA ALA A 72 -8.48 10.93 -3.36
C ALA A 72 -9.89 11.48 -3.68
N GLY A 73 -10.61 10.85 -4.64
CA GLY A 73 -11.95 11.27 -5.07
C GLY A 73 -13.11 10.61 -4.31
N GLU A 74 -12.88 9.48 -3.63
CA GLU A 74 -13.93 8.75 -2.91
C GLU A 74 -13.52 8.60 -1.44
N THR A 75 -13.95 9.58 -0.64
CA THR A 75 -14.02 9.44 0.81
C THR A 75 -15.19 8.54 1.15
N GLU A 76 -15.02 7.23 0.94
CA GLU A 76 -15.89 6.17 1.45
C GLU A 76 -14.97 5.21 2.21
N GLY A 77 -14.77 5.30 3.53
CA GLY A 77 -15.79 5.49 4.55
C GLY A 77 -16.22 4.14 5.11
N PHE A 78 -15.32 3.36 5.75
CA PHE A 78 -15.68 2.52 6.91
C PHE A 78 -14.46 1.87 7.59
N LEU A 79 -14.32 2.10 8.90
CA LEU A 79 -13.64 1.24 9.86
C LEU A 79 -14.69 0.30 10.47
N GLY A 80 -14.48 -1.02 10.47
CA GLY A 80 -15.24 -1.96 11.31
C GLY A 80 -15.50 -3.32 10.62
N GLY A 81 -15.31 -4.48 11.23
CA GLY A 81 -15.22 -4.76 12.66
C GLY A 81 -14.27 -5.89 13.01
N LEU A 82 -13.44 -5.63 14.02
CA LEU A 82 -13.16 -6.60 15.06
C LEU A 82 -14.26 -6.42 16.11
N ALA A 83 -15.27 -7.30 16.08
CA ALA A 83 -16.16 -7.61 17.19
C ALA A 83 -16.85 -8.95 16.91
#